data_AF-A0ABC9NI14-F1
#
_entry.id   AF-A0ABC9NI14-F1
#
_cell.length_a   1.000
_cell.length_b   1.000
_cell.length_c   1.000
_cell.angle_alpha   90.00
_cell.angle_beta   90.00
_cell.angle_gamma   90.00
#
_symmetry.space_group_name_H-M   'P 1'
#
loop_
_entity.id
_entity.type
_entity.pdbx_description
1 polymer ?
#
loop_
_entity_poly.entity_id
_entity_poly.type
_entity_poly.pdbx_seq_one_letter_code
_entity_poly.pdbx_strand_id
1 'polypeptide(L)'
;MGQGSFNMLRGSEMYLIIAELAADKQHYDVAKEALNVVRIARGLDKYSGTDAGLADEIQQERRRELFAEGHRLFDMKRKGLALTRTGVDGHDLWTSQLDLPAGSDRFELPIPQA
;
A
#
# COMPACT_ATOMS: atom_id res chain seq x y z
N MET A 1 9.46 18.21 -24.98
CA MET A 1 9.21 17.30 -23.85
C MET A 1 8.36 18.04 -22.84
N GLY A 2 7.27 17.46 -22.35
CA GLY A 2 6.41 18.11 -21.36
C GLY A 2 7.09 18.14 -19.99
N GLN A 3 7.08 19.29 -19.33
CA GLN A 3 7.50 19.40 -17.93
C GLN A 3 6.35 18.92 -17.04
N GLY A 4 6.63 18.02 -16.10
CA GLY A 4 5.67 17.54 -15.11
C GLY A 4 6.29 17.56 -13.71
N SER A 5 5.61 18.20 -12.76
CA SER A 5 6.07 18.23 -11.37
C SER A 5 5.85 16.87 -10.72
N PHE A 6 6.87 16.37 -10.01
CA PHE A 6 6.74 15.17 -9.19
C PHE A 6 6.37 15.59 -7.76
N ASN A 7 5.29 15.04 -7.23
CA ASN A 7 4.90 15.29 -5.85
C ASN A 7 5.52 14.22 -4.95
N MET A 8 6.30 14.64 -3.96
CA MET A 8 6.99 13.71 -3.05
C MET A 8 6.14 13.30 -1.85
N LEU A 9 5.19 14.14 -1.42
CA LEU A 9 4.39 13.92 -0.21
C LEU A 9 2.97 14.46 -0.40
N ARG A 10 1.99 13.74 0.13
CA ARG A 10 0.58 14.13 0.05
C ARG A 10 -0.11 14.00 1.40
N GLY A 11 -1.10 14.87 1.62
CA GLY A 11 -1.90 14.82 2.85
C GLY A 11 -2.62 13.47 3.05
N SER A 12 -3.01 12.78 1.97
CA SER A 12 -3.62 11.45 2.04
C SER A 12 -2.68 10.40 2.63
N GLU A 13 -1.38 10.46 2.33
CA GLU A 13 -0.39 9.59 2.96
C GLU A 13 -0.37 9.78 4.48
N MET A 14 -0.42 11.03 4.96
CA MET A 14 -0.41 11.34 6.39
C MET A 14 -1.64 10.75 7.10
N TYR A 15 -2.83 10.85 6.50
CA TYR A 15 -4.04 10.21 7.04
C TYR A 15 -3.92 8.68 7.07
N LEU A 16 -3.34 8.08 6.03
CA LEU A 16 -3.16 6.62 5.98
C LEU A 16 -2.11 6.12 6.99
N ILE A 17 -1.08 6.92 7.30
CA ILE A 17 -0.13 6.65 8.39
C ILE A 17 -0.83 6.70 9.75
N ILE A 18 -1.66 7.73 9.99
CA ILE A 18 -2.46 7.86 11.21
C ILE A 18 -3.42 6.67 11.35
N ALA A 19 -4.12 6.30 10.27
CA ALA A 19 -5.07 5.20 10.27
C ALA A 19 -4.39 3.88 10.65
N GLU A 20 -3.24 3.59 10.04
CA GLU A 20 -2.46 2.39 10.34
C GLU A 20 -1.96 2.35 11.78
N LEU A 21 -1.34 3.43 12.26
CA LEU A 21 -0.83 3.51 13.64
C LEU A 21 -1.96 3.37 14.67
N ALA A 22 -3.10 4.00 14.41
CA ALA A 22 -4.25 3.92 15.30
C ALA A 22 -4.83 2.49 15.33
N ALA A 23 -4.91 1.81 14.18
CA ALA A 23 -5.35 0.43 14.11
C ALA A 23 -4.40 -0.52 14.87
N ASP A 24 -3.09 -0.35 14.71
CA ASP A 24 -2.07 -1.13 15.43
C ASP A 24 -2.17 -0.93 16.97
N LYS A 25 -2.58 0.26 17.41
CA LYS A 25 -2.81 0.58 18.83
C LYS A 25 -4.24 0.29 19.31
N GLN A 26 -5.07 -0.37 18.49
CA GLN A 26 -6.46 -0.70 18.80
C GLN A 26 -7.36 0.53 19.07
N HIS A 27 -6.97 1.70 18.55
CA HIS A 27 -7.79 2.92 18.54
C HIS A 27 -8.66 2.95 17.28
N TYR A 28 -9.60 2.00 17.18
CA TYR A 28 -10.34 1.73 15.94
C TYR A 28 -11.19 2.90 15.46
N ASP A 29 -11.76 3.70 16.36
CA ASP A 29 -12.55 4.88 15.98
C ASP A 29 -11.68 5.92 15.25
N VAL A 30 -10.48 6.20 15.79
CA VAL A 30 -9.50 7.11 15.18
C VAL A 30 -9.01 6.57 13.84
N ALA A 31 -8.77 5.25 13.77
CA ALA A 31 -8.34 4.60 12.54
C ALA A 31 -9.40 4.70 11.43
N LYS A 32 -10.67 4.45 11.76
CA LYS A 32 -11.81 4.60 10.84
C LYS A 32 -11.97 6.05 10.40
N GLU A 33 -11.88 7.00 11.32
CA GLU A 33 -11.99 8.43 10.99
C GLU A 33 -10.92 8.84 9.96
N ALA A 34 -9.66 8.51 10.22
CA ALA A 34 -8.56 8.83 9.33
C ALA A 34 -8.68 8.13 7.95
N LEU A 35 -9.06 6.85 7.92
CA LEU A 35 -9.32 6.12 6.68
C LEU A 35 -10.47 6.77 5.88
N ASN A 36 -11.53 7.17 6.57
CA ASN A 36 -12.72 7.75 5.94
C ASN A 36 -12.45 9.13 5.33
N VAL A 37 -11.51 9.92 5.86
CA VAL A 37 -11.09 11.17 5.24
C VAL A 37 -10.61 10.94 3.80
N VAL A 38 -9.79 9.89 3.59
CA VAL A 38 -9.27 9.55 2.26
C VAL A 38 -10.39 9.01 1.36
N ARG A 39 -11.21 8.08 1.88
CA ARG A 39 -12.31 7.46 1.11
C ARG A 39 -13.33 8.49 0.63
N ILE A 40 -13.80 9.36 1.53
CA ILE A 40 -14.79 10.40 1.22
C ILE A 40 -14.22 11.38 0.19
N ALA A 41 -12.93 11.75 0.30
CA ALA A 41 -12.27 12.60 -0.68
C ALA A 41 -12.12 11.95 -2.08
N ARG A 42 -12.41 10.65 -2.21
CA ARG A 42 -12.48 9.90 -3.49
C ARG A 42 -13.91 9.55 -3.89
N GLY A 43 -14.91 10.09 -3.20
CA GLY A 43 -16.32 9.82 -3.46
C GLY A 43 -16.77 8.40 -3.06
N LEU A 44 -16.01 7.74 -2.18
CA LEU A 44 -16.36 6.43 -1.63
C LEU A 44 -17.13 6.58 -0.32
N ASP A 45 -17.99 5.61 -0.05
CA ASP A 45 -18.65 5.49 1.25
C ASP A 45 -17.64 5.22 2.37
N LYS A 46 -18.04 5.61 3.59
CA LYS A 46 -17.31 5.29 4.80
C LYS A 46 -17.13 3.78 4.92
N TYR A 47 -16.00 3.37 5.50
CA TYR A 47 -15.75 1.98 5.82
C TYR A 47 -16.82 1.44 6.78
N SER A 48 -17.47 0.35 6.38
CA SER A 48 -18.57 -0.30 7.10
C SER A 48 -18.22 -1.70 7.60
N GLY A 49 -16.96 -2.12 7.46
CA GLY A 49 -16.49 -3.43 7.92
C GLY A 49 -16.21 -3.49 9.43
N THR A 50 -15.76 -4.66 9.88
CA THR A 50 -15.44 -4.92 11.29
C THR A 50 -14.06 -4.38 11.68
N ASP A 51 -13.82 -4.21 12.98
CA ASP A 51 -12.50 -3.79 13.48
C ASP A 51 -11.39 -4.80 13.10
N ALA A 52 -11.74 -6.09 13.04
CA ALA A 52 -10.82 -7.15 12.62
C ALA A 52 -10.38 -7.00 11.15
N GLY A 53 -11.25 -6.48 10.27
CA GLY A 53 -10.94 -6.24 8.86
C GLY A 53 -10.32 -4.88 8.57
N LEU A 54 -10.23 -4.00 9.56
CA LEU A 54 -9.82 -2.61 9.36
C LEU A 54 -8.36 -2.49 8.93
N ALA A 55 -7.47 -3.27 9.55
CA ALA A 55 -6.05 -3.24 9.22
C ALA A 55 -5.79 -3.65 7.75
N ASP A 56 -6.48 -4.70 7.28
CA ASP A 56 -6.39 -5.15 5.89
C ASP A 56 -6.94 -4.10 4.92
N GLU A 57 -8.07 -3.49 5.25
CA GLU A 57 -8.64 -2.42 4.42
C GLU A 57 -7.71 -1.22 4.33
N ILE A 58 -7.07 -0.81 5.43
CA ILE A 58 -6.08 0.27 5.42
C ILE A 58 -4.93 -0.05 4.45
N GLN A 59 -4.43 -1.30 4.45
CA GLN A 59 -3.39 -1.69 3.50
C GLN A 59 -3.86 -1.69 2.05
N GLN A 60 -5.10 -2.08 1.81
CA GLN A 60 -5.69 -2.01 0.47
C GLN A 60 -5.89 -0.55 0.01
N GLU A 61 -6.34 0.33 0.89
CA GLU A 61 -6.52 1.75 0.58
C GLU A 61 -5.16 2.41 0.30
N ARG A 62 -4.12 2.11 1.09
CA ARG A 62 -2.74 2.55 0.80
C ARG A 62 -2.27 2.14 -0.58
N ARG A 63 -2.55 0.89 -1.00
CA ARG A 63 -2.18 0.39 -2.33
C ARG A 63 -2.90 1.12 -3.46
N ARG A 64 -4.18 1.49 -3.26
CA ARG A 64 -4.98 2.22 -4.25
C ARG A 64 -4.59 3.70 -4.33
N GLU A 65 -4.52 4.36 -3.18
CA GLU A 65 -4.32 5.80 -3.08
C GLU A 65 -2.89 6.23 -3.45
N LEU A 66 -1.88 5.41 -3.14
CA LEU A 66 -0.46 5.71 -3.35
C LEU A 66 0.14 4.93 -4.54
N PHE A 67 -0.71 4.60 -5.52
CA PHE A 67 -0.29 3.86 -6.71
C PHE A 67 0.71 4.68 -7.53
N ALA A 68 1.77 4.03 -8.01
CA ALA A 68 2.86 4.62 -8.79
C ALA A 68 3.70 5.70 -8.06
N GLU A 69 3.55 5.85 -6.74
CA GLU A 69 4.34 6.80 -5.92
C GLU A 69 5.51 6.14 -5.17
N GLY A 70 5.72 4.83 -5.35
CA GLY A 70 6.90 4.14 -4.79
C GLY A 70 6.72 3.51 -3.41
N HIS A 71 5.52 3.52 -2.82
CA HIS A 71 5.31 3.02 -1.45
C HIS A 71 5.23 1.50 -1.34
N ARG A 72 4.66 0.81 -2.35
CA ARG A 72 4.25 -0.60 -2.21
C ARG A 72 5.41 -1.55 -1.87
N LEU A 73 6.60 -1.33 -2.43
CA LEU A 73 7.78 -2.14 -2.12
C LEU A 73 8.14 -2.03 -0.63
N PHE A 74 8.22 -0.80 -0.11
CA PHE A 74 8.55 -0.55 1.29
C PHE A 74 7.47 -1.05 2.25
N ASP A 75 6.19 -0.90 1.90
CA ASP A 75 5.07 -1.44 2.67
C ASP A 75 5.14 -2.98 2.79
N MET A 76 5.48 -3.69 1.70
CA MET A 76 5.66 -5.14 1.76
C MET A 76 6.85 -5.54 2.63
N LYS A 77 7.99 -4.85 2.50
CA LYS A 77 9.19 -5.13 3.29
C LYS A 77 8.96 -4.93 4.79
N ARG A 78 8.41 -3.77 5.19
CA ARG A 78 8.23 -3.43 6.61
C ARG A 78 7.19 -4.31 7.33
N LYS A 79 6.18 -4.79 6.60
CA LYS A 79 5.12 -5.65 7.15
C LYS A 79 5.38 -7.15 6.96
N GLY A 80 6.51 -7.53 6.36
CA GLY A 80 6.84 -8.93 6.09
C GLY A 80 5.81 -9.61 5.18
N LEU A 81 5.34 -8.91 4.13
CA LEU A 81 4.36 -9.44 3.19
C LEU A 81 5.04 -10.10 2.00
N ALA A 82 4.46 -11.20 1.54
CA ALA A 82 4.82 -11.80 0.26
C ALA A 82 4.31 -10.93 -0.90
N LEU A 83 4.98 -11.02 -2.04
CA LEU A 83 4.45 -10.53 -3.31
C LEU A 83 3.73 -11.68 -3.98
N THR A 84 2.45 -11.49 -4.31
CA THR A 84 1.67 -12.43 -5.10
C THR A 84 1.05 -11.67 -6.27
N ARG A 85 1.31 -12.14 -7.50
CA ARG A 85 0.77 -11.54 -8.73
C ARG A 85 -0.25 -12.51 -9.34
N THR A 86 -1.52 -12.19 -9.16
CA THR A 86 -2.66 -12.95 -9.68
C THR A 86 -3.27 -12.27 -10.91
N GLY A 87 -4.09 -13.00 -11.67
CA GLY A 87 -4.85 -12.43 -12.80
C GLY A 87 -3.99 -12.15 -14.04
N VAL A 88 -2.89 -12.88 -14.20
CA VAL A 88 -1.97 -12.76 -15.33
C VAL A 88 -2.15 -13.89 -16.37
N ASP A 89 -3.16 -14.73 -16.17
CA ASP A 89 -3.48 -15.85 -17.05
C ASP A 89 -3.79 -15.35 -18.47
N GLY A 90 -3.14 -15.94 -19.47
CA GLY A 90 -3.32 -15.56 -20.87
C GLY A 90 -2.53 -14.32 -21.33
N HIS A 91 -1.71 -13.72 -20.47
CA HIS A 91 -0.78 -12.66 -20.86
C HIS A 91 0.64 -13.22 -21.10
N ASP A 92 1.31 -12.77 -22.16
CA ASP A 92 2.72 -13.04 -22.37
C ASP A 92 3.56 -12.15 -21.43
N LEU A 93 4.17 -12.76 -20.42
CA LEU A 93 4.92 -12.06 -19.38
C LEU A 93 6.41 -12.27 -19.60
N TRP A 94 7.19 -11.20 -19.46
CA TRP A 94 8.67 -11.28 -19.49
C TRP A 94 9.27 -11.93 -18.23
N THR A 95 8.44 -12.45 -17.32
CA THR A 95 8.90 -13.15 -16.12
C THR A 95 7.95 -14.29 -15.77
N SER A 96 8.53 -15.43 -15.38
CA SER A 96 7.82 -16.53 -14.74
C SER A 96 7.76 -16.40 -13.21
N GLN A 97 8.44 -15.40 -12.63
CA GLN A 97 8.43 -15.16 -11.19
C GLN A 97 7.27 -14.24 -10.81
N LEU A 98 6.14 -14.87 -10.50
CA LEU A 98 4.91 -14.17 -10.10
C LEU A 98 4.84 -13.94 -8.59
N ASP A 99 5.37 -14.90 -7.83
CA ASP A 99 5.34 -14.89 -6.38
C ASP A 99 6.73 -14.72 -5.81
N LEU A 100 6.87 -13.91 -4.76
CA LEU A 100 8.08 -13.83 -3.95
C LEU A 100 7.68 -14.01 -2.49
N PRO A 101 8.32 -14.93 -1.74
CA PRO A 101 8.04 -15.09 -0.33
C PRO A 101 8.37 -13.81 0.45
N ALA A 102 7.70 -13.63 1.57
CA ALA A 102 8.04 -12.56 2.52
C ALA A 102 9.54 -12.64 2.88
N GLY A 103 10.24 -11.52 2.84
CA GLY A 103 11.67 -11.46 3.15
C GLY A 103 12.60 -12.07 2.10
N SER A 104 12.16 -12.30 0.86
CA SER A 104 13.06 -12.66 -0.24
C SER A 104 14.13 -11.59 -0.44
N ASP A 105 15.37 -12.04 -0.61
CA ASP A 105 16.54 -11.27 -1.04
C ASP A 105 16.30 -10.41 -2.29
N ARG A 106 15.33 -10.77 -3.14
CA ARG A 106 14.93 -10.02 -4.34
C ARG A 106 14.20 -8.71 -4.03
N PHE A 107 13.89 -8.44 -2.76
CA PHE A 107 13.42 -7.12 -2.32
C PHE A 107 14.57 -6.16 -2.02
N GLU A 108 15.82 -6.63 -2.04
CA GLU A 108 17.02 -5.84 -1.86
C GLU A 108 17.73 -5.61 -3.20
N LEU A 109 18.23 -4.40 -3.39
CA LEU A 109 19.15 -4.14 -4.49
C LEU A 109 20.53 -4.70 -4.12
N PRO A 110 21.27 -5.28 -5.08
CA PRO A 110 22.64 -5.73 -4.85
C PRO A 110 23.55 -4.53 -4.58
N ILE A 111 24.61 -4.75 -3.80
CA ILE A 111 25.66 -3.75 -3.61
C ILE A 111 26.38 -3.54 -4.97
N PRO A 112 26.46 -2.29 -5.46
CA PRO A 112 27.18 -1.99 -6.70
C PRO A 112 28.62 -2.53 -6.67
N GLN A 113 29.09 -3.10 -7.77
CA GLN A 113 30.41 -3.72 -7.86
C GLN A 113 31.53 -2.75 -8.31
N ALA A 114 31.18 -1.50 -8.62
CA ALA A 114 32.07 -0.39 -8.94
C ALA A 114 31.36 0.95 -8.66
#